data_AF-A0A950AA97-F1
#
_entry.id   AF-A0A950AA97-F1
#
_cell.length_a   1.000
_cell.length_b   1.000
_cell.length_c   1.000
_cell.angle_alpha   90.00
_cell.angle_beta   90.00
_cell.angle_gamma   90.00
#
_symmetry.space_group_name_H-M   'P 1'
#
loop_
_entity.id
_entity.type
_entity.pdbx_description
1 polymer ?
#
loop_
_entity_poly.entity_id
_entity_poly.type
_entity_poly.pdbx_seq_one_letter_code
_entity_poly.pdbx_strand_id
1 'polypeptide(L)'
;LLMNFVLNCIAFWTLEIHAVQLIITWITDLLGGEIIPLVFFPAAVQGFIFLLPFAAMYSTPLLIYVGEIGPEEYLQALGLQVFWIAVFGIAAFFIWRAGAKRVVVQGG
;
A
#
# COMPACT_ATOMS: atom_id res chain seq x y z
N LEU A 1 -1.02 -5.28 4.48
CA LEU A 1 -2.26 -5.94 4.97
C LEU A 1 -3.53 -5.21 4.54
N LEU A 2 -3.79 -4.00 5.03
CA LEU A 2 -5.04 -3.26 4.70
C LEU A 2 -5.20 -2.98 3.20
N MET A 3 -4.14 -2.59 2.51
CA MET A 3 -4.14 -2.44 1.05
C MET A 3 -4.58 -3.74 0.35
N ASN A 4 -3.97 -4.88 0.69
CA ASN A 4 -4.36 -6.18 0.13
C ASN A 4 -5.80 -6.57 0.47
N PHE A 5 -6.27 -6.25 1.68
CA PHE A 5 -7.66 -6.48 2.06
C PHE A 5 -8.63 -5.67 1.18
N VAL A 6 -8.35 -4.38 0.96
CA VAL A 6 -9.14 -3.52 0.07
C VAL A 6 -9.22 -4.13 -1.34
N LEU A 7 -8.09 -4.61 -1.87
CA LEU A 7 -8.02 -5.21 -3.20
C LEU A 7 -8.78 -6.54 -3.26
N ASN A 8 -8.67 -7.38 -2.23
CA ASN A 8 -9.38 -8.65 -2.18
C ASN A 8 -10.91 -8.44 -2.10
N CYS A 9 -11.38 -7.34 -1.53
CA CYS A 9 -12.81 -7.02 -1.53
C CYS A 9 -13.38 -6.79 -2.95
N ILE A 10 -12.54 -6.56 -3.96
CA ILE A 10 -12.99 -6.47 -5.37
C ILE A 10 -13.65 -7.80 -5.81
N ALA A 11 -13.28 -8.93 -5.19
CA ALA A 11 -13.89 -10.24 -5.45
C ALA A 11 -15.40 -10.29 -5.19
N PHE A 12 -15.98 -9.34 -4.44
CA PHE A 12 -17.44 -9.24 -4.31
C PHE A 12 -18.15 -8.81 -5.60
N TRP A 13 -17.40 -8.29 -6.58
CA TRP A 13 -17.92 -7.76 -7.85
C TRP A 13 -17.28 -8.39 -9.08
N THR A 14 -16.09 -8.98 -8.97
CA THR A 14 -15.39 -9.64 -10.08
C THR A 14 -15.24 -11.13 -9.84
N LEU A 15 -15.29 -11.92 -10.92
CA LEU A 15 -15.07 -13.36 -10.86
C LEU A 15 -13.58 -13.74 -10.72
N GLU A 16 -12.69 -12.81 -11.08
CA GLU A 16 -11.25 -13.00 -11.11
C GLU A 16 -10.58 -11.76 -10.50
N ILE A 17 -9.61 -11.97 -9.62
CA ILE A 17 -8.83 -10.90 -8.95
C ILE A 17 -7.33 -11.05 -9.15
N HIS A 18 -6.86 -12.13 -9.78
CA HIS A 18 -5.46 -12.49 -9.81
C HIS A 18 -4.66 -11.50 -10.67
N ALA A 19 -5.22 -11.05 -11.79
CA ALA A 19 -4.59 -10.02 -12.61
C ALA A 19 -4.41 -8.70 -11.83
N VAL A 20 -5.41 -8.31 -11.03
CA VAL A 20 -5.34 -7.10 -10.20
C VAL A 20 -4.29 -7.24 -9.10
N GLN A 21 -4.24 -8.39 -8.43
CA GLN A 21 -3.24 -8.69 -7.43
C GLN A 21 -1.83 -8.63 -8.02
N LEU A 22 -1.62 -9.23 -9.19
CA LEU A 22 -0.33 -9.21 -9.88
C LEU A 22 0.10 -7.77 -10.17
N ILE A 23 -0.77 -6.95 -10.77
CA ILE A 23 -0.44 -5.54 -11.06
C ILE A 23 -0.03 -4.79 -9.79
N ILE A 24 -0.75 -4.99 -8.67
CA ILE A 24 -0.41 -4.32 -7.41
C ILE A 24 0.92 -4.81 -6.84
N THR A 25 1.20 -6.10 -6.91
CA THR A 25 2.50 -6.65 -6.50
C THR A 25 3.61 -5.96 -7.29
N TRP A 26 3.52 -5.93 -8.62
CA TRP A 26 4.54 -5.26 -9.46
C TRP A 26 4.69 -3.77 -9.13
N ILE A 27 3.59 -3.06 -8.87
CA ILE A 27 3.63 -1.65 -8.44
C ILE A 27 4.34 -1.51 -7.10
N THR A 28 4.04 -2.39 -6.15
CA THR A 28 4.61 -2.36 -4.80
C THR A 28 6.10 -2.67 -4.83
N ASP A 29 6.51 -3.68 -5.60
CA ASP A 29 7.91 -4.10 -5.69
C ASP A 29 8.76 -3.02 -6.38
N LEU A 30 8.21 -2.38 -7.42
CA LEU A 30 8.89 -1.29 -8.13
C LEU A 30 8.94 0.00 -7.31
N LEU A 31 7.78 0.50 -6.86
CA LEU A 31 7.66 1.79 -6.17
C LEU A 31 8.01 1.70 -4.68
N GLY A 32 8.14 0.50 -4.13
CA GLY A 32 8.68 0.26 -2.80
C GLY A 32 10.20 0.22 -2.76
N GLY A 33 10.86 0.07 -3.91
CA GLY A 33 12.31 0.02 -4.03
C GLY A 33 12.91 -1.38 -3.88
N GLU A 34 12.11 -2.45 -4.03
CA GLU A 34 12.55 -3.83 -3.90
C GLU A 34 13.34 -4.28 -5.14
N ILE A 35 12.86 -3.94 -6.34
CA ILE A 35 13.55 -4.29 -7.60
C ILE A 35 14.75 -3.36 -7.84
N ILE A 36 14.54 -2.04 -7.71
CA ILE A 36 15.56 -1.01 -7.87
C ILE A 36 15.39 -0.01 -6.71
N PRO A 37 16.44 0.26 -5.93
CA PRO A 37 16.37 1.24 -4.85
C PRO A 37 15.85 2.59 -5.35
N LEU A 38 14.92 3.19 -4.59
CA LEU A 38 14.26 4.44 -4.99
C LEU A 38 15.24 5.62 -5.12
N VAL A 39 16.40 5.55 -4.49
CA VAL A 39 17.49 6.53 -4.61
C VAL A 39 17.97 6.71 -6.05
N PHE A 40 17.80 5.70 -6.92
CA PHE A 40 18.18 5.76 -8.33
C PHE A 40 17.09 6.37 -9.24
N PHE A 41 15.89 6.63 -8.73
CA PHE A 41 14.82 7.23 -9.52
C PHE A 41 15.10 8.72 -9.78
N PRO A 42 14.58 9.30 -10.88
CA PRO A 42 14.74 10.73 -11.16
C PRO A 42 14.18 11.60 -10.03
N ALA A 43 14.92 12.64 -9.64
CA ALA A 43 14.53 13.55 -8.57
C ALA A 43 13.12 14.15 -8.74
N ALA A 44 12.69 14.35 -9.99
CA ALA A 44 11.37 14.87 -10.33
C ALA A 44 10.20 13.99 -9.84
N VAL A 45 10.39 12.68 -9.72
CA VAL A 45 9.34 11.73 -9.29
C VAL A 45 9.62 11.10 -7.94
N GLN A 46 10.89 11.06 -7.53
CA GLN A 46 11.32 10.42 -6.30
C GLN A 46 10.56 10.95 -5.07
N GLY A 47 10.47 12.27 -4.91
CA GLY A 47 9.74 12.87 -3.80
C GLY A 47 8.28 12.46 -3.73
N PHE A 48 7.61 12.32 -4.89
CA PHE A 48 6.22 11.84 -4.94
C PHE A 48 6.11 10.37 -4.54
N ILE A 49 7.04 9.52 -4.99
CA ILE A 49 7.05 8.09 -4.65
C ILE A 49 7.23 7.90 -3.14
N PHE A 50 8.07 8.70 -2.48
CA PHE A 50 8.23 8.64 -1.02
C PHE A 50 6.98 9.06 -0.22
N LEU A 51 6.04 9.78 -0.84
CA LEU A 51 4.74 10.09 -0.23
C LEU A 51 3.70 8.98 -0.39
N LEU A 52 3.92 8.07 -1.35
CA LEU A 52 3.06 6.90 -1.57
C LEU A 52 3.28 5.85 -0.46
N PRO A 53 2.31 4.94 -0.24
CA PRO A 53 2.44 3.94 0.81
C PRO A 53 3.51 2.88 0.51
N PHE A 54 3.98 2.77 -0.72
CA PHE A 54 4.90 1.72 -1.18
C PHE A 54 6.29 1.88 -0.60
N ALA A 55 6.84 3.11 -0.59
CA ALA A 55 8.17 3.38 -0.05
C ALA A 55 8.29 3.02 1.44
N ALA A 56 7.19 3.08 2.19
CA ALA A 56 7.13 2.70 3.60
C ALA A 56 7.28 1.19 3.83
N MET A 57 7.08 0.36 2.79
CA MET A 57 7.16 -1.10 2.91
C MET A 57 8.60 -1.64 2.87
N TYR A 58 9.50 -1.00 2.12
CA TYR A 58 10.88 -1.47 1.95
C TYR A 58 11.93 -0.36 2.04
N SER A 59 11.85 0.66 1.17
CA SER A 59 12.89 1.70 1.10
C SER A 59 13.03 2.48 2.41
N THR A 60 11.94 2.90 3.04
CA THR A 60 11.96 3.70 4.27
C THR A 60 12.60 2.96 5.44
N PRO A 61 12.19 1.72 5.82
CA PRO A 61 12.85 1.01 6.90
C PRO A 61 14.31 0.69 6.58
N LEU A 62 14.66 0.43 5.32
CA LEU A 62 16.05 0.24 4.92
C LEU A 62 16.88 1.51 5.13
N LEU A 63 16.38 2.67 4.70
CA LEU A 63 17.07 3.96 4.84
C LEU A 63 17.22 4.37 6.32
N ILE A 64 16.24 4.06 7.17
CA ILE A 64 16.36 4.20 8.63
C ILE A 64 17.45 3.28 9.16
N TYR A 65 17.47 2.01 8.72
CA TYR A 65 18.44 1.02 9.18
C TYR A 65 19.89 1.39 8.83
N VAL A 66 20.13 1.93 7.63
CA VAL A 66 21.48 2.37 7.20
C VAL A 66 21.85 3.77 7.70
N GLY A 67 20.93 4.47 8.37
CA GLY A 67 21.17 5.80 8.97
C GLY A 67 21.05 6.98 8.01
N GLU A 68 20.46 6.78 6.83
CA GLU A 68 20.19 7.86 5.87
C GLU A 68 18.96 8.68 6.26
N ILE A 69 17.94 8.04 6.85
CA ILE A 69 16.81 8.73 7.49
C ILE A 69 17.14 8.84 8.98
N GLY A 70 17.30 10.07 9.46
CA GLY A 70 17.68 10.36 10.85
C GLY A 70 16.49 10.40 11.82
N PRO A 71 16.74 10.39 13.15
CA PRO A 71 15.70 10.49 14.18
C PRO A 71 14.75 11.68 14.01
N GLU A 72 15.23 12.78 13.45
CA GLU A 72 14.47 13.99 13.14
C GLU A 72 13.35 13.75 12.11
N GLU A 73 13.50 12.76 11.23
CA GLU A 73 12.55 12.41 10.18
C GLU A 73 11.61 11.27 10.58
N TYR A 74 11.88 10.55 11.67
CA TYR A 74 11.09 9.39 12.10
C TYR A 74 9.62 9.74 12.32
N LEU A 75 9.34 10.91 12.90
CA LEU A 75 7.96 11.34 13.14
C LEU A 75 7.21 11.54 11.82
N GLN A 76 7.86 12.09 10.80
CA GLN A 76 7.28 12.27 9.48
C GLN A 76 7.03 10.91 8.81
N ALA A 77 8.01 10.01 8.84
CA ALA A 77 7.89 8.67 8.25
C ALA A 77 6.75 7.86 8.91
N LEU A 78 6.68 7.85 10.25
CA LEU A 78 5.62 7.18 11.00
C LEU A 78 4.26 7.86 10.80
N GLY A 79 4.24 9.20 10.76
CA GLY A 79 3.02 9.97 10.50
C GLY A 79 2.40 9.63 9.15
N LEU A 80 3.22 9.50 8.10
CA LEU A 80 2.78 9.08 6.77
C LEU A 80 2.25 7.63 6.78
N GLN A 81 2.88 6.72 7.52
CA GLN A 81 2.38 5.36 7.68
C GLN A 81 1.01 5.32 8.37
N VAL A 82 0.84 6.06 9.47
CA VAL A 82 -0.44 6.17 10.18
C VAL A 82 -1.52 6.76 9.29
N PHE A 83 -1.18 7.79 8.51
CA PHE A 83 -2.08 8.37 7.51
C PHE A 83 -2.58 7.32 6.52
N TRP A 84 -1.69 6.52 5.92
CA TRP A 84 -2.09 5.49 4.96
C TRP A 84 -2.85 4.33 5.60
N ILE A 85 -2.52 3.95 6.84
CA ILE A 85 -3.31 2.98 7.62
C ILE A 85 -4.74 3.49 7.78
N ALA A 86 -4.93 4.75 8.13
CA ALA A 86 -6.27 5.35 8.26
C ALA A 86 -7.00 5.38 6.91
N VAL A 87 -6.34 5.82 5.84
CA VAL A 87 -6.91 5.86 4.48
C VAL A 87 -7.37 4.48 4.03
N PHE A 88 -6.51 3.46 4.12
CA PHE A 88 -6.87 2.10 3.72
C PHE A 88 -7.88 1.46 4.67
N GLY A 89 -7.84 1.76 5.97
CA GLY A 89 -8.82 1.28 6.94
C GLY A 89 -10.22 1.82 6.67
N ILE A 90 -10.34 3.11 6.35
CA ILE A 90 -11.60 3.75 5.97
C ILE A 90 -12.11 3.17 4.65
N ALA A 91 -11.24 3.05 3.64
CA ALA A 91 -11.59 2.42 2.36
C ALA A 91 -12.07 0.98 2.56
N ALA A 92 -11.34 0.19 3.35
CA ALA A 92 -11.69 -1.19 3.69
C ALA A 92 -13.07 -1.29 4.32
N PHE A 93 -13.37 -0.42 5.30
CA PHE A 93 -14.67 -0.39 5.97
C PHE A 93 -15.82 -0.14 5.00
N PHE A 94 -15.71 0.86 4.13
CA PHE A 94 -16.75 1.20 3.17
C PHE A 94 -16.93 0.12 2.09
N ILE A 95 -15.84 -0.38 1.53
CA ILE A 95 -15.87 -1.41 0.48
C ILE A 95 -16.43 -2.71 1.06
N TRP A 96 -15.99 -3.13 2.24
CA TRP A 96 -16.53 -4.31 2.92
C TRP A 96 -18.04 -4.18 3.13
N ARG A 97 -18.50 -3.05 3.69
CA ARG A 97 -19.93 -2.82 3.92
C ARG A 97 -20.76 -2.83 2.64
N ALA A 98 -20.19 -2.38 1.52
CA ALA A 98 -20.87 -2.43 0.22
C ALA A 98 -20.91 -3.87 -0.34
N GLY A 99 -19.80 -4.61 -0.24
CA GLY A 99 -19.65 -5.96 -0.78
C GLY A 99 -20.42 -7.02 0.01
N ALA A 100 -20.45 -6.90 1.34
CA ALA A 100 -21.18 -7.81 2.22
C ALA A 100 -22.68 -7.89 1.91
N LYS A 101 -23.27 -6.84 1.33
CA LYS A 101 -24.68 -6.84 0.87
C LYS A 101 -24.92 -7.69 -0.38
N ARG A 102 -23.87 -7.94 -1.16
CA ARG A 102 -23.93 -8.72 -2.42
C ARG A 102 -23.61 -10.18 -2.21
N VAL A 103 -23.00 -10.52 -1.09
CA VAL A 103 -22.91 -11.91 -0.64
C VAL A 103 -24.32 -12.35 -0.27
N VAL A 104 -25.04 -12.89 -1.25
CA VAL A 104 -26.24 -13.67 -0.95
C VAL A 104 -25.73 -14.84 -0.13
N VAL A 105 -26.20 -14.94 1.11
CA VAL A 105 -25.96 -16.09 1.97
C VAL A 105 -26.54 -17.31 1.22
N GLN A 106 -25.70 -18.03 0.49
CA GLN A 106 -26.04 -19.25 -0.26
C GLN A 106 -26.11 -20.46 0.68
N GLY A 107 -26.75 -20.28 1.84
CA GLY A 107 -26.90 -21.34 2.84
C GLY A 107 -27.37 -20.77 4.16
N GLY A 108 -28.58 -21.15 4.56
CA GLY A 108 -29.03 -20.97 5.94
C GLY A 108 -28.14 -21.70 6.94
#